data_AF-A0A374HN69-F1
#
_entry.id   AF-A0A374HN69-F1
#
_cell.length_a   1.000
_cell.length_b   1.000
_cell.length_c   1.000
_cell.angle_alpha   90.00
_cell.angle_beta   90.00
_cell.angle_gamma   90.00
#
_symmetry.space_group_name_H-M   'P 1'
#
loop_
_entity.id
_entity.type
_entity.pdbx_description
1 polymer ?
#
loop_
_entity_poly.entity_id
_entity_poly.type
_entity_poly.pdbx_seq_one_letter_code
_entity_poly.pdbx_strand_id
1 'polypeptide(L)'
;MKNIILGILGCMIAVYTIVSCLSIYSISTRKNEMENCISQVLKYHLNRYYATGVSDTEVEAFVRQEIRQQLHTASRVSIDVKSCDMVSGVISARVTEDFVLPGGFHKSIACDKTILVETEVIEEETETEEIWPQEEEV
;
A
#
# COMPACT_ATOMS: atom_id res chain seq x y z
N MET A 1 -30.33 45.90 -6.35
CA MET A 1 -28.85 45.78 -6.45
C MET A 1 -28.27 44.88 -5.36
N LYS A 2 -28.54 45.11 -4.07
CA LYS A 2 -28.01 44.32 -2.93
C LYS A 2 -28.29 42.80 -3.03
N ASN A 3 -29.50 42.42 -3.41
CA ASN A 3 -29.90 41.00 -3.50
C ASN A 3 -29.25 40.26 -4.69
N ILE A 4 -28.90 40.99 -5.76
CA ILE A 4 -28.20 40.43 -6.93
C ILE A 4 -26.74 40.16 -6.57
N ILE A 5 -26.10 41.08 -5.84
CA ILE A 5 -24.73 40.92 -5.36
C ILE A 5 -24.63 39.72 -4.41
N LEU A 6 -25.60 39.57 -3.50
CA LEU A 6 -25.68 38.40 -2.61
C LEU A 6 -25.83 37.09 -3.39
N GLY A 7 -26.64 37.09 -4.46
CA GLY A 7 -26.83 35.93 -5.34
C GLY A 7 -25.56 35.54 -6.08
N ILE A 8 -24.86 36.49 -6.69
CA ILE A 8 -23.58 36.25 -7.37
C ILE A 8 -22.53 35.73 -6.39
N LEU A 9 -22.43 36.34 -5.21
CA LEU A 9 -21.50 35.89 -4.17
C LEU A 9 -21.81 34.45 -3.72
N GLY A 10 -23.08 34.11 -3.53
CA GLY A 10 -23.51 32.76 -3.19
C GLY A 10 -23.17 31.73 -4.28
N CYS A 11 -23.40 32.06 -5.55
CA CYS A 11 -23.02 31.20 -6.68
C CYS A 11 -21.51 30.98 -6.76
N MET A 12 -20.69 32.02 -6.54
CA MET A 12 -19.24 31.89 -6.53
C MET A 12 -18.75 30.96 -5.42
N ILE A 13 -19.33 31.07 -4.21
CA ILE A 13 -19.02 30.17 -3.10
C ILE A 13 -19.40 28.73 -3.45
N ALA A 14 -20.59 28.51 -4.02
CA ALA A 14 -21.06 27.18 -4.41
C ALA A 14 -20.18 26.53 -5.48
N VAL A 15 -19.75 27.28 -6.51
CA VAL A 15 -18.83 26.76 -7.52
C VAL A 15 -17.48 26.41 -6.91
N TYR A 16 -16.96 27.27 -6.03
CA TYR A 16 -15.67 27.04 -5.37
C TYR A 16 -15.70 25.79 -4.48
N THR A 17 -16.78 25.57 -3.72
CA THR A 17 -16.91 24.37 -2.88
C THR A 17 -16.99 23.10 -3.72
N ILE A 18 -17.76 23.10 -4.82
CA ILE A 18 -17.85 21.94 -5.73
C ILE A 18 -16.48 21.59 -6.31
N VAL A 19 -15.75 22.57 -6.86
CA VAL A 19 -14.42 22.33 -7.44
C VAL A 19 -13.43 21.80 -6.38
N SER A 20 -13.51 22.33 -5.17
CA SER A 20 -12.68 21.88 -4.04
C SER A 20 -12.99 20.42 -3.68
N CYS A 21 -14.27 20.05 -3.58
CA CYS A 21 -14.69 18.68 -3.32
C CYS A 21 -14.21 17.71 -4.40
N LEU A 22 -14.35 18.07 -5.68
CA LEU A 22 -13.87 17.26 -6.80
C LEU A 22 -12.35 17.07 -6.76
N SER A 23 -11.60 18.11 -6.42
CA SER A 23 -10.14 18.05 -6.30
C SER A 23 -9.71 17.09 -5.19
N ILE A 24 -10.34 17.19 -4.01
CA ILE A 24 -10.07 16.28 -2.88
C ILE A 24 -10.42 14.84 -3.26
N TYR A 25 -11.59 14.63 -3.86
CA TYR A 25 -12.04 13.31 -4.29
C TYR A 25 -11.04 12.68 -5.27
N SER A 26 -10.58 13.43 -6.28
CA SER A 26 -9.61 12.93 -7.26
C SER A 26 -8.29 12.50 -6.61
N ILE A 27 -7.77 13.28 -5.66
CA ILE A 27 -6.53 12.95 -4.93
C ILE A 27 -6.73 11.68 -4.10
N SER A 28 -7.84 11.58 -3.38
CA SER A 28 -8.16 10.42 -2.53
C SER A 28 -8.30 9.14 -3.34
N THR A 29 -9.02 9.18 -4.47
CA THR A 29 -9.18 8.02 -5.35
C THR A 29 -7.84 7.55 -5.89
N ARG A 30 -7.00 8.46 -6.41
CA ARG A 30 -5.64 8.12 -6.89
C ARG A 30 -4.79 7.49 -5.81
N LYS A 31 -4.80 8.05 -4.59
CA LYS A 31 -4.03 7.51 -3.46
C LYS A 31 -4.52 6.11 -3.07
N ASN A 32 -5.83 5.89 -3.07
CA ASN A 32 -6.43 4.59 -2.76
C ASN A 32 -6.11 3.53 -3.83
N GLU A 33 -6.21 3.88 -5.11
CA GLU A 33 -5.83 3.01 -6.23
C GLU A 33 -4.35 2.62 -6.15
N MET A 34 -3.47 3.60 -5.93
CA MET A 34 -2.04 3.38 -5.77
C MET A 34 -1.73 2.49 -4.56
N GLU A 35 -2.34 2.75 -3.40
CA GLU A 35 -2.13 1.94 -2.21
C GLU A 35 -2.59 0.49 -2.41
N ASN A 36 -3.75 0.29 -3.04
CA ASN A 36 -4.27 -1.04 -3.29
C ASN A 36 -3.39 -1.80 -4.30
N CYS A 37 -2.95 -1.15 -5.38
CA CYS A 37 -2.04 -1.74 -6.36
C CYS A 37 -0.73 -2.18 -5.70
N ILE A 38 -0.05 -1.29 -4.98
CA ILE A 38 1.21 -1.62 -4.29
C ILE A 38 0.98 -2.75 -3.30
N SER A 39 -0.10 -2.68 -2.50
CA SER A 39 -0.41 -3.73 -1.54
C SER A 39 -0.63 -5.09 -2.21
N GLN A 40 -1.33 -5.14 -3.34
CA GLN A 40 -1.59 -6.39 -4.05
C GLN A 40 -0.30 -6.97 -4.66
N VAL A 41 0.47 -6.15 -5.37
CA VAL A 41 1.73 -6.58 -5.99
C VAL A 41 2.72 -7.07 -4.94
N LEU A 42 2.96 -6.29 -3.89
CA LEU A 42 3.90 -6.68 -2.83
C LEU A 42 3.48 -7.97 -2.12
N LYS A 43 2.19 -8.14 -1.78
CA LYS A 43 1.70 -9.39 -1.17
C LYS A 43 1.89 -10.59 -2.09
N TYR A 44 1.56 -10.42 -3.36
CA TYR A 44 1.68 -11.48 -4.35
C TYR A 44 3.14 -11.93 -4.50
N HIS A 45 4.06 -11.00 -4.73
CA HIS A 45 5.47 -11.35 -4.93
C HIS A 45 6.12 -11.89 -3.65
N LEU A 46 5.81 -11.32 -2.48
CA LEU A 46 6.34 -11.83 -1.23
C LEU A 46 5.90 -13.28 -1.01
N ASN A 47 4.59 -13.57 -1.11
CA ASN A 47 4.09 -14.93 -0.91
C ASN A 47 4.60 -15.92 -1.99
N ARG A 48 4.80 -15.44 -3.22
CA ARG A 48 5.27 -16.26 -4.35
C ARG A 48 6.74 -16.65 -4.26
N TYR A 49 7.59 -15.75 -3.73
CA TYR A 49 9.05 -15.87 -3.79
C TYR A 49 9.72 -16.04 -2.42
N TYR A 50 9.00 -15.83 -1.32
CA TYR A 50 9.49 -16.09 0.03
C TYR A 50 10.07 -17.51 0.15
N ALA A 51 11.29 -17.60 0.67
CA ALA A 51 12.03 -18.86 0.87
C ALA A 51 12.21 -19.74 -0.39
N THR A 52 12.02 -19.20 -1.60
CA THR A 52 12.18 -19.95 -2.87
C THR A 52 13.60 -19.92 -3.45
N GLY A 53 14.48 -19.06 -2.92
CA GLY A 53 15.87 -18.91 -3.37
C GLY A 53 16.07 -18.06 -4.64
N VAL A 54 15.01 -17.39 -5.12
CA VAL A 54 15.11 -16.39 -6.20
C VAL A 54 15.85 -15.16 -5.70
N SER A 55 16.66 -14.52 -6.56
CA SER A 55 17.43 -13.33 -6.19
C SER A 55 16.53 -12.13 -5.91
N ASP A 56 16.83 -11.37 -4.85
CA ASP A 56 16.07 -10.17 -4.47
C ASP A 56 16.03 -9.12 -5.60
N THR A 57 17.11 -9.03 -6.39
CA THR A 57 17.21 -8.13 -7.54
C THR A 57 16.23 -8.47 -8.66
N GLU A 58 15.94 -9.76 -8.84
CA GLU A 58 14.99 -10.22 -9.85
C GLU A 58 13.56 -9.94 -9.39
N VAL A 59 13.25 -10.21 -8.12
CA VAL A 59 11.95 -9.88 -7.52
C VAL A 59 11.70 -8.38 -7.53
N GLU A 60 12.71 -7.56 -7.25
CA GLU A 60 12.63 -6.10 -7.35
C GLU A 60 12.22 -5.66 -8.76
N ALA A 61 12.86 -6.21 -9.79
CA ALA A 61 12.56 -5.89 -11.17
C ALA A 61 11.12 -6.27 -11.55
N PHE A 62 10.66 -7.46 -11.12
CA PHE A 62 9.28 -7.90 -11.35
C PHE A 62 8.26 -6.99 -10.66
N VAL A 63 8.49 -6.65 -9.39
CA VAL A 63 7.61 -5.75 -8.64
C VAL A 63 7.54 -4.38 -9.31
N ARG A 64 8.69 -3.82 -9.71
CA ARG A 64 8.73 -2.52 -10.41
C ARG A 64 7.96 -2.57 -11.73
N GLN A 65 8.09 -3.65 -12.48
CA GLN A 65 7.39 -3.83 -13.76
C GLN A 65 5.88 -4.00 -13.55
N GLU A 66 5.46 -4.83 -12.62
CA GLU A 66 4.05 -5.13 -12.36
C GLU A 66 3.31 -3.91 -11.81
N ILE A 67 3.91 -3.17 -10.86
CA ILE A 67 3.37 -1.89 -10.38
C ILE A 67 3.18 -0.94 -11.56
N ARG A 68 4.17 -0.84 -12.46
CA ARG A 68 4.10 0.05 -13.62
C ARG A 68 3.00 -0.35 -14.62
N GLN A 69 2.75 -1.65 -14.77
CA GLN A 69 1.70 -2.16 -15.66
C GLN A 69 0.31 -1.94 -15.07
N GLN A 70 0.13 -2.17 -13.77
CA GLN A 70 -1.16 -2.05 -13.10
C GLN A 70 -1.57 -0.60 -12.80
N LEU A 71 -0.61 0.29 -12.49
CA LEU A 71 -0.86 1.73 -12.42
C LEU A 71 -1.01 2.32 -13.83
N HIS A 72 -2.18 2.14 -14.42
CA HIS A 72 -2.58 2.80 -15.66
C HIS A 72 -2.81 4.30 -15.45
N THR A 73 -1.73 5.09 -15.34
CA THR A 73 -1.82 6.55 -15.25
C THR A 73 -1.15 7.24 -16.44
N ALA A 74 -1.77 8.31 -16.91
CA ALA A 74 -1.17 9.23 -17.89
C ALA A 74 -0.15 10.20 -17.25
N SER A 75 0.05 10.10 -15.93
CA SER A 75 0.88 11.00 -15.14
C SER A 75 2.29 10.44 -14.96
N ARG A 76 3.24 11.27 -14.50
CA ARG A 76 4.61 10.81 -14.30
C ARG A 76 4.70 10.03 -12.99
N VAL A 77 5.10 8.75 -13.07
CA VAL A 77 5.25 7.86 -11.91
C VAL A 77 6.71 7.47 -11.71
N SER A 78 7.18 7.57 -10.46
CA SER A 78 8.44 7.03 -9.98
C SER A 78 8.18 5.86 -9.02
N ILE A 79 8.87 4.75 -9.23
CA ILE A 79 8.73 3.52 -8.43
C ILE A 79 10.10 3.17 -7.85
N ASP A 80 10.19 3.17 -6.54
CA ASP A 80 11.41 2.92 -5.77
C ASP A 80 11.19 1.75 -4.82
N VAL A 81 11.97 0.69 -4.95
CA VAL A 81 11.91 -0.47 -4.05
C VAL A 81 12.99 -0.28 -3.01
N LYS A 82 12.58 -0.04 -1.77
CA LYS A 82 13.47 0.36 -0.67
C LYS A 82 14.16 -0.83 0.00
N SER A 83 13.44 -1.93 0.10
CA SER A 83 13.91 -3.17 0.71
C SER A 83 13.26 -4.34 0.00
N CYS A 84 14.04 -5.36 -0.31
CA CYS A 84 13.62 -6.60 -0.91
C CYS A 84 14.52 -7.66 -0.30
N ASP A 85 13.99 -8.42 0.65
CA ASP A 85 14.68 -9.54 1.28
C ASP A 85 13.70 -10.71 1.36
N MET A 86 13.80 -11.61 0.39
CA MET A 86 12.94 -12.79 0.31
C MET A 86 13.30 -13.89 1.31
N VAL A 87 14.45 -13.78 1.98
CA VAL A 87 14.88 -14.71 3.03
C VAL A 87 14.27 -14.32 4.36
N SER A 88 14.40 -13.04 4.74
CA SER A 88 13.76 -12.48 5.94
C SER A 88 12.26 -12.26 5.76
N GLY A 89 11.76 -12.33 4.52
CA GLY A 89 10.35 -12.16 4.20
C GLY A 89 9.88 -10.72 4.30
N VAL A 90 10.70 -9.75 3.89
CA VAL A 90 10.37 -8.32 3.92
C VAL A 90 10.45 -7.73 2.52
N ILE A 91 9.43 -6.95 2.15
CA ILE A 91 9.46 -6.15 0.92
C ILE A 91 8.83 -4.77 1.16
N SER A 92 9.48 -3.72 0.65
CA SER A 92 9.05 -2.34 0.81
C SER A 92 9.20 -1.56 -0.49
N ALA A 93 8.15 -0.85 -0.89
CA ALA A 93 8.16 0.00 -2.07
C ALA A 93 7.53 1.37 -1.80
N ARG A 94 8.06 2.37 -2.48
CA ARG A 94 7.53 3.73 -2.59
C ARG A 94 7.12 3.98 -4.03
N VAL A 95 5.89 4.41 -4.23
CA VAL A 95 5.43 4.95 -5.52
C VAL A 95 5.10 6.42 -5.35
N THR A 96 5.60 7.25 -6.24
CA THR A 96 5.35 8.69 -6.29
C THR A 96 4.74 9.04 -7.63
N GLU A 97 3.63 9.77 -7.62
CA GLU A 97 2.94 10.23 -8.83
C GLU A 97 2.84 11.75 -8.83
N ASP A 98 3.28 12.37 -9.93
CA ASP A 98 3.16 13.81 -10.19
C ASP A 98 2.08 14.06 -11.25
N PHE A 99 1.06 14.86 -10.91
CA PHE A 99 -0.07 15.16 -11.79
C PHE A 99 -0.59 16.61 -11.64
N VAL A 100 -1.49 17.02 -12.53
CA VAL A 100 -2.09 18.36 -12.55
C VAL A 100 -3.58 18.26 -12.21
N LEU A 101 -4.05 19.09 -11.28
CA LEU A 101 -5.45 19.19 -10.89
C LEU A 101 -6.27 20.07 -11.86
N PRO A 102 -7.61 19.90 -11.89
CA PRO A 102 -8.50 20.85 -12.54
C PRO A 102 -8.29 22.25 -11.93
N GLY A 103 -7.70 23.16 -12.70
CA GLY A 103 -7.20 24.46 -12.22
C GLY A 103 -5.72 24.73 -12.50
N GLY A 104 -4.99 23.74 -13.03
CA GLY A 104 -3.59 23.90 -13.47
C GLY A 104 -2.55 23.74 -12.35
N PHE A 105 -2.99 23.40 -11.14
CA PHE A 105 -2.09 23.20 -10.00
C PHE A 105 -1.38 21.85 -10.08
N HIS A 106 -0.05 21.87 -10.01
CA HIS A 106 0.75 20.66 -9.86
C HIS A 106 0.63 20.08 -8.44
N LYS A 107 0.43 18.77 -8.36
CA LYS A 107 0.45 18.01 -7.12
C LYS A 107 1.29 16.76 -7.28
N SER A 108 1.88 16.33 -6.17
CA SER A 108 2.60 15.09 -6.04
C SER A 108 1.98 14.31 -4.88
N ILE A 109 1.75 13.01 -5.07
CA ILE A 109 1.33 12.08 -4.03
C ILE A 109 2.34 10.95 -3.96
N ALA A 110 2.57 10.44 -2.75
CA ALA A 110 3.41 9.27 -2.55
C ALA A 110 2.68 8.25 -1.67
N CYS A 111 2.88 6.98 -1.97
CA CYS A 111 2.47 5.85 -1.15
C CYS A 111 3.70 5.02 -0.80
N ASP A 112 3.86 4.75 0.48
CA ASP A 112 4.88 3.87 1.04
C ASP A 112 4.18 2.64 1.61
N LYS A 113 4.60 1.45 1.20
CA LYS A 113 4.09 0.21 1.75
C LYS A 113 5.23 -0.74 2.04
N THR A 114 5.16 -1.35 3.22
CA THR A 114 6.07 -2.42 3.64
C THR A 114 5.21 -3.61 4.05
N ILE A 115 5.60 -4.80 3.62
CA ILE A 115 4.95 -6.07 3.94
C ILE A 115 6.01 -7.02 4.48
N LEU A 116 5.65 -7.75 5.51
CA LEU A 116 6.50 -8.69 6.22
C LEU A 116 5.72 -10.00 6.44
N VAL A 117 6.44 -11.12 6.42
CA VAL A 117 5.90 -12.43 6.79
C VAL A 117 5.84 -12.51 8.32
N GLU A 118 4.67 -12.78 8.87
CA GLU A 118 4.50 -13.10 10.28
C GLU A 118 4.67 -14.62 10.46
N THR A 119 5.70 -15.03 11.19
CA THR A 119 5.84 -16.42 11.63
C THR A 119 5.15 -16.54 12.98
N GLU A 120 4.00 -17.22 13.03
CA GLU A 120 3.43 -17.65 14.31
C GLU A 120 4.37 -18.70 14.92
N VAL A 121 5.07 -18.34 15.99
CA VAL A 121 5.80 -19.31 16.81
C VAL A 121 4.75 -20.04 17.63
N ILE A 122 4.31 -21.20 17.16
CA ILE A 122 3.53 -22.13 17.98
C ILE A 122 4.54 -22.72 18.97
N GLU A 123 4.52 -22.25 20.21
CA GLU A 123 5.18 -22.95 21.31
C GLU A 123 4.44 -24.28 21.50
N GLU A 124 5.01 -25.38 20.99
CA GLU A 124 4.59 -26.73 21.37
C GLU A 124 4.93 -26.90 22.86
N GLU A 125 3.95 -26.68 23.74
CA GLU A 125 4.02 -27.16 25.11
C GLU A 125 4.09 -28.70 25.07
N THR A 126 5.30 -29.24 25.20
CA THR A 126 5.50 -30.66 25.43
C THR A 126 4.96 -31.01 26.81
N GLU A 127 3.72 -31.49 26.89
CA GLU A 127 3.22 -32.20 28.08
C GLU A 127 4.07 -33.46 28.28
N THR A 128 5.04 -33.38 29.19
CA THR A 128 5.67 -34.57 29.76
C THR A 128 4.65 -35.29 30.64
N GLU A 129 4.08 -36.39 30.15
CA GLU A 129 3.34 -37.36 30.98
C GLU A 129 4.26 -37.86 32.11
N GLU A 130 4.04 -37.38 33.34
CA GLU A 130 4.60 -38.00 34.54
C GLU A 130 3.88 -39.33 34.81
N ILE A 131 4.54 -40.43 34.46
CA ILE A 131 4.16 -41.78 34.88
C ILE A 131 4.53 -41.93 36.36
N TRP A 132 3.54 -41.90 37.25
CA TRP A 132 3.73 -42.22 38.67
C TRP A 132 3.95 -43.73 38.87
N PRO A 133 4.97 -44.17 39.62
CA PRO A 133 5.15 -45.58 39.94
C PRO A 133 4.08 -46.03 40.96
N GLN A 134 3.41 -47.16 40.68
CA GLN A 134 2.49 -47.78 41.63
C GLN A 134 3.27 -48.38 42.80
N GLU A 135 2.93 -47.98 44.03
CA GLU A 135 3.38 -48.65 45.26
C GLU A 135 2.76 -50.06 45.33
N GLU A 136 3.61 -51.10 45.32
CA GLU A 136 3.24 -52.45 45.76
C GLU A 136 3.27 -52.50 47.30
N GLU A 137 2.10 -52.68 47.92
CA GLU A 137 1.99 -53.09 49.33
C GLU A 137 2.38 -54.57 49.49
N VAL A 138 3.37 -54.85 50.35
CA VAL A 138 3.58 -56.15 51.04
C VAL A 138 3.70 -55.88 52.53
#